data_AF-A0A7X7TGM1-F1
#
_entry.id   AF-A0A7X7TGM1-F1
#
_cell.length_a   1.000
_cell.length_b   1.000
_cell.length_c   1.000
_cell.angle_alpha   90.00
_cell.angle_beta   90.00
_cell.angle_gamma   90.00
#
_symmetry.space_group_name_H-M   'P 1'
#
loop_
_entity.id
_entity.type
_entity.pdbx_description
1 polymer ?
#
loop_
_entity_poly.entity_id
_entity_poly.type
_entity_poly.pdbx_seq_one_letter_code
_entity_poly.pdbx_strand_id
1 'polypeptide(L)'
;MTSFRGRYGEAFKFLVQGTDTGKFWGTEIYTDDSRLSLAAVHSGSLQIGEYGIVEVTVLPGQDHYTGSAQNGVTSEDYGAWPGSYSLRRVSEETIIGIGQKDPGDLTPYRERTDAVLRFSVTGSDWGSVWGSGVYTDDSTLAMVCVHAGLLRIGETGLIEVTLLPGLEEYEGSTQNGITSQSYGSWQWSYSVTRIL
;
A
#
# COMPACT_ATOMS: atom_id res chain seq x y z
N MET A 1 13.18 9.93 6.57
CA MET A 1 12.64 9.57 7.91
C MET A 1 12.86 10.64 8.99
N THR A 2 13.53 11.76 8.72
CA THR A 2 13.83 12.84 9.68
C THR A 2 12.62 13.39 10.47
N SER A 3 11.43 13.43 9.88
CA SER A 3 10.19 13.87 10.56
C SER A 3 9.78 13.00 11.75
N PHE A 4 10.33 11.79 11.87
CA PHE A 4 10.06 10.85 12.96
C PHE A 4 11.14 10.87 14.04
N ARG A 5 12.19 11.69 13.90
CA ARG A 5 13.31 11.77 14.85
C ARG A 5 12.80 12.02 16.28
N GLY A 6 13.41 11.35 17.25
CA GLY A 6 13.02 11.43 18.67
C GLY A 6 11.97 10.38 19.07
N ARG A 7 11.29 9.73 18.12
CA ARG A 7 10.34 8.63 18.37
C ARG A 7 11.04 7.28 18.49
N TYR A 8 12.13 7.24 19.24
CA TYR A 8 13.04 6.09 19.27
C TYR A 8 12.34 4.82 19.77
N GLY A 9 12.54 3.71 19.06
CA GLY A 9 11.91 2.42 19.33
C GLY A 9 10.51 2.26 18.73
N GLU A 10 9.89 3.34 18.23
CA GLU A 10 8.61 3.24 17.53
C GLU A 10 8.79 2.68 16.11
N ALA A 11 7.81 1.89 15.66
CA ALA A 11 7.77 1.28 14.34
C ALA A 11 6.62 1.82 13.50
N PHE A 12 6.88 2.10 12.23
CA PHE A 12 5.90 2.61 11.27
C PHE A 12 5.94 1.79 9.99
N LYS A 13 4.77 1.50 9.42
CA LYS A 13 4.66 0.80 8.13
C LYS A 13 4.51 1.81 7.01
N PHE A 14 5.28 1.61 5.95
CA PHE A 14 5.22 2.43 4.75
C PHE A 14 5.07 1.55 3.54
N LEU A 15 4.19 1.97 2.64
CA LEU A 15 4.22 1.52 1.26
C LEU A 15 5.40 2.20 0.55
N VAL A 16 6.33 1.41 0.02
CA VAL A 16 7.55 1.90 -0.61
C VAL A 16 7.72 1.22 -1.97
N GLN A 17 8.10 2.00 -2.97
CA GLN A 17 8.65 1.47 -4.23
C GLN A 17 10.17 1.47 -4.15
N GLY A 18 10.80 0.32 -4.36
CA GLY A 18 12.25 0.22 -4.46
C GLY A 18 12.77 1.06 -5.63
N THR A 19 13.91 1.74 -5.43
CA THR A 19 14.60 2.49 -6.48
C THR A 19 16.10 2.24 -6.41
N ASP A 20 16.80 2.52 -7.50
CA ASP A 20 18.26 2.49 -7.63
C ASP A 20 18.86 3.89 -7.80
N THR A 21 18.06 4.96 -7.64
CA THR A 21 18.51 6.34 -7.85
C THR A 21 18.51 7.20 -6.58
N GLY A 22 19.59 7.96 -6.39
CA GLY A 22 19.77 8.90 -5.28
C GLY A 22 20.93 8.53 -4.37
N LYS A 23 21.00 9.19 -3.21
CA LYS A 23 22.01 8.97 -2.19
C LYS A 23 21.39 8.53 -0.87
N PHE A 24 22.16 7.75 -0.12
CA PHE A 24 21.81 7.21 1.18
C PHE A 24 23.08 6.69 1.86
N TRP A 25 23.02 6.54 3.18
CA TRP A 25 24.19 6.27 4.00
C TRP A 25 23.92 5.15 5.01
N GLY A 26 24.92 4.31 5.21
CA GLY A 26 24.89 3.20 6.16
C GLY A 26 24.37 1.87 5.60
N THR A 27 24.52 0.83 6.42
CA THR A 27 24.18 -0.57 6.14
C THR A 27 23.45 -1.13 7.35
N GLU A 28 22.31 -1.80 7.13
CA GLU A 28 21.33 -2.25 8.15
C GLU A 28 20.66 -1.11 8.95
N ILE A 29 21.46 -0.14 9.40
CA ILE A 29 21.03 1.09 10.04
C ILE A 29 21.45 2.25 9.15
N TYR A 30 20.45 3.01 8.72
CA TYR A 30 20.60 4.12 7.78
C TYR A 30 20.36 5.44 8.52
N THR A 31 21.05 6.50 8.10
CA THR A 31 20.78 7.85 8.61
C THR A 31 19.33 8.24 8.33
N ASP A 32 18.67 8.98 9.22
CA ASP A 32 17.23 9.28 9.06
C ASP A 32 16.86 10.19 7.88
N ASP A 33 17.84 10.83 7.25
CA ASP A 33 17.70 11.60 6.01
C ASP A 33 17.93 10.75 4.74
N SER A 34 18.40 9.52 4.89
CA SER A 34 18.50 8.55 3.79
C SER A 34 17.14 8.24 3.16
N ARG A 35 17.14 7.99 1.85
CA ARG A 35 15.94 7.56 1.12
C ARG A 35 15.53 6.16 1.55
N LEU A 36 14.32 6.05 2.11
CA LEU A 36 13.73 4.78 2.51
C LEU A 36 13.63 3.78 1.34
N SER A 37 13.35 4.26 0.12
CA SER A 37 13.27 3.44 -1.09
C SER A 37 14.61 2.80 -1.49
N LEU A 38 15.74 3.52 -1.34
CA LEU A 38 17.08 2.96 -1.57
C LEU A 38 17.46 1.98 -0.47
N ALA A 39 17.23 2.32 0.80
CA ALA A 39 17.49 1.43 1.92
C ALA A 39 16.68 0.13 1.85
N ALA A 40 15.44 0.20 1.34
CA ALA A 40 14.60 -0.97 1.13
C ALA A 40 15.17 -1.91 0.06
N VAL A 41 15.73 -1.38 -1.04
CA VAL A 41 16.45 -2.20 -2.03
C VAL A 41 17.76 -2.72 -1.44
N HIS A 42 18.56 -1.85 -0.83
CA HIS A 42 19.86 -2.18 -0.28
C HIS A 42 19.80 -3.32 0.75
N SER A 43 18.83 -3.30 1.67
CA SER A 43 18.61 -4.38 2.65
C SER A 43 18.03 -5.67 2.06
N GLY A 44 17.66 -5.69 0.78
CA GLY A 44 16.97 -6.83 0.15
C GLY A 44 15.49 -6.95 0.56
N SER A 45 14.92 -5.94 1.23
CA SER A 45 13.50 -5.90 1.57
C SER A 45 12.59 -5.68 0.36
N LEU A 46 13.13 -5.05 -0.70
CA LEU A 46 12.46 -4.84 -1.99
C LEU A 46 13.42 -5.08 -3.16
N GLN A 47 12.91 -5.48 -4.31
CA GLN A 47 13.62 -5.36 -5.59
C GLN A 47 13.46 -3.94 -6.18
N ILE A 48 14.31 -3.58 -7.14
CA ILE A 48 14.20 -2.31 -7.87
C ILE A 48 12.86 -2.28 -8.62
N GLY A 49 12.09 -1.21 -8.43
CA GLY A 49 10.75 -1.04 -9.02
C GLY A 49 9.63 -1.80 -8.31
N GLU A 50 9.97 -2.75 -7.42
CA GLU A 50 8.99 -3.49 -6.62
C GLU A 50 8.37 -2.56 -5.58
N TYR A 51 7.05 -2.63 -5.45
CA TYR A 51 6.41 -2.06 -4.29
C TYR A 51 6.22 -3.11 -3.18
N GLY A 52 6.34 -2.67 -1.94
CA GLY A 52 6.04 -3.50 -0.78
C GLY A 52 5.87 -2.67 0.48
N ILE A 53 5.34 -3.32 1.52
CA ILE A 53 5.20 -2.70 2.82
C ILE A 53 6.45 -3.01 3.62
N VAL A 54 7.17 -1.94 3.98
CA VAL A 54 8.32 -2.01 4.88
C VAL A 54 7.93 -1.43 6.23
N GLU A 55 8.27 -2.15 7.29
CA GLU A 55 8.21 -1.62 8.64
C GLU A 55 9.56 -1.02 8.98
N VAL A 56 9.53 0.23 9.45
CA VAL A 56 10.69 1.05 9.75
C VAL A 56 10.70 1.31 11.24
N THR A 57 11.79 0.95 11.91
CA THR A 57 12.01 1.26 13.33
C THR A 57 12.86 2.52 13.44
N VAL A 58 12.40 3.51 14.19
CA VAL A 58 13.13 4.75 14.44
C VAL A 58 14.19 4.53 15.51
N LEU A 59 15.43 4.92 15.23
CA LEU A 59 16.59 4.67 16.08
C LEU A 59 17.34 5.97 16.42
N PRO A 60 18.03 6.03 17.57
CA PRO A 60 19.00 7.09 17.85
C PRO A 60 20.08 7.17 16.78
N GLY A 61 20.72 8.33 16.70
CA GLY A 61 21.89 8.54 15.86
C GLY A 61 23.11 7.70 16.26
N GLN A 62 24.07 7.60 15.36
CA GLN A 62 25.37 6.95 15.56
C GLN A 62 26.50 7.92 15.21
N ASP A 63 27.69 7.65 15.75
CA ASP A 63 28.90 8.45 15.47
C ASP A 63 29.52 8.12 14.10
N HIS A 64 29.17 6.99 13.51
CA HIS A 64 29.63 6.54 12.20
C HIS A 64 28.65 5.57 11.55
N TYR A 65 28.55 5.61 10.23
CA TYR A 65 27.76 4.71 9.40
C TYR A 65 28.65 4.13 8.31
N THR A 66 28.68 2.80 8.22
CA THR A 66 29.44 2.10 7.18
C THR A 66 28.55 1.81 5.97
N GLY A 67 28.93 2.33 4.81
CA GLY A 67 28.32 2.03 3.53
C GLY A 67 28.76 0.66 3.00
N SER A 68 27.97 0.11 2.07
CA SER A 68 28.30 -1.12 1.35
C SER A 68 27.56 -1.19 0.01
N ALA A 69 27.94 -2.14 -0.84
CA ALA A 69 27.22 -2.46 -2.06
C ALA A 69 26.40 -3.73 -1.85
N GLN A 70 25.08 -3.63 -1.91
CA GLN A 70 24.15 -4.73 -1.70
C GLN A 70 22.95 -4.62 -2.66
N ASN A 71 22.47 -5.76 -3.15
CA ASN A 71 21.22 -5.85 -3.91
C ASN A 71 21.13 -4.88 -5.12
N GLY A 72 22.27 -4.60 -5.75
CA GLY A 72 22.36 -3.75 -6.94
C GLY A 72 22.46 -2.24 -6.67
N VAL A 73 22.48 -1.79 -5.40
CA VAL A 73 22.66 -0.39 -5.01
C VAL A 73 23.84 -0.24 -4.03
N THR A 74 24.41 0.96 -3.92
CA THR A 74 25.57 1.23 -3.04
C THR A 74 25.27 2.39 -2.09
N SER A 75 25.37 2.14 -0.79
CA SER A 75 25.33 3.17 0.26
C SER A 75 26.72 3.76 0.47
N GLU A 76 26.78 5.03 0.84
CA GLU A 76 28.04 5.71 1.19
C GLU A 76 28.29 5.63 2.71
N ASP A 77 29.56 5.70 3.11
CA ASP A 77 29.93 5.94 4.51
C ASP A 77 29.44 7.32 4.97
N TYR A 78 29.18 7.47 6.27
CA TYR A 78 28.89 8.78 6.86
C TYR A 78 29.40 8.90 8.29
N GLY A 79 29.68 10.13 8.70
CA GLY A 79 30.11 10.44 10.07
C GLY A 79 28.94 10.50 11.05
N ALA A 80 29.13 11.23 12.14
CA ALA A 80 28.11 11.35 13.17
C ALA A 80 26.82 12.01 12.64
N TRP A 81 25.67 11.39 12.93
CA TRP A 81 24.37 11.89 12.53
C TRP A 81 23.32 11.68 13.63
N PRO A 82 22.37 12.63 13.87
CA PRO A 82 21.52 12.62 15.07
C PRO A 82 20.35 11.64 15.07
N GLY A 83 20.10 10.91 13.99
CA GLY A 83 18.97 9.98 13.93
C GLY A 83 19.13 8.89 12.90
N SER A 84 18.44 7.77 13.09
CA SER A 84 18.56 6.61 12.21
C SER A 84 17.27 5.85 12.06
N TYR A 85 17.27 4.93 11.12
CA TYR A 85 16.27 3.88 11.06
C TYR A 85 16.87 2.56 10.62
N SER A 86 16.24 1.48 11.06
CA SER A 86 16.33 0.17 10.42
C SER A 86 14.98 -0.16 9.79
N LEU A 87 14.96 -1.11 8.86
CA LEU A 87 13.72 -1.54 8.23
C LEU A 87 13.72 -3.04 7.97
N ARG A 88 12.53 -3.57 7.76
CA ARG A 88 12.31 -4.92 7.26
C ARG A 88 11.07 -4.97 6.39
N ARG A 89 11.03 -5.91 5.46
CA ARG A 89 9.78 -6.28 4.78
C ARG A 89 8.81 -6.92 5.77
N VAL A 90 7.52 -6.57 5.69
CA VAL A 90 6.47 -7.18 6.54
C VAL A 90 5.39 -7.95 5.78
N SER A 91 5.34 -7.86 4.45
CA SER A 91 4.48 -8.71 3.62
C SER A 91 5.33 -9.79 2.94
N GLU A 92 5.07 -11.08 3.15
CA GLU A 92 5.77 -12.15 2.42
C GLU A 92 5.36 -12.19 0.94
N GLU A 93 4.18 -11.67 0.62
CA GLU A 93 3.69 -11.56 -0.74
C GLU A 93 4.39 -10.40 -1.46
N THR A 94 4.91 -10.66 -2.66
CA THR A 94 5.16 -9.61 -3.65
C THR A 94 3.83 -8.92 -3.89
N ILE A 95 3.77 -7.64 -3.57
CA ILE A 95 2.53 -6.92 -3.76
C ILE A 95 2.50 -6.48 -5.23
N ILE A 96 1.95 -7.34 -6.09
CA ILE A 96 1.81 -7.06 -7.52
C ILE A 96 0.61 -6.11 -7.69
N GLY A 97 0.75 -5.05 -8.49
CA GLY A 97 -0.32 -4.10 -8.83
C GLY A 97 -0.30 -2.77 -8.06
N ILE A 98 0.57 -2.59 -7.07
CA ILE A 98 0.65 -1.30 -6.38
C ILE A 98 1.19 -0.21 -7.31
N GLY A 99 0.61 0.98 -7.21
CA GLY A 99 0.85 2.08 -8.15
C GLY A 99 -0.13 2.12 -9.33
N GLN A 100 -0.98 1.09 -9.50
CA GLN A 100 -2.14 1.22 -10.37
C GLN A 100 -3.13 2.17 -9.68
N LYS A 101 -3.36 3.32 -10.33
CA LYS A 101 -4.37 4.28 -9.91
C LYS A 101 -5.71 3.57 -9.87
N ASP A 102 -6.58 3.98 -8.96
CA ASP A 102 -8.00 3.64 -8.97
C ASP A 102 -8.54 3.55 -10.42
N PRO A 103 -8.96 2.35 -10.87
CA PRO A 103 -9.47 2.13 -12.22
C PRO A 103 -10.90 2.68 -12.41
N GLY A 104 -11.53 3.20 -11.34
CA GLY A 104 -12.92 3.60 -11.30
C GLY A 104 -13.82 2.43 -10.91
N ASP A 105 -13.80 1.36 -11.69
CA ASP A 105 -14.50 0.11 -11.44
C ASP A 105 -13.67 -1.11 -11.91
N LEU A 106 -14.20 -2.31 -11.73
CA LEU A 106 -13.49 -3.57 -11.96
C LEU A 106 -13.93 -4.28 -13.26
N THR A 107 -14.80 -3.67 -14.05
CA THR A 107 -15.24 -4.16 -15.37
C THR A 107 -14.07 -4.52 -16.31
N PRO A 108 -12.97 -3.74 -16.37
CA PRO A 108 -11.82 -4.08 -17.22
C PRO A 108 -11.08 -5.36 -16.81
N TYR A 109 -11.40 -5.91 -15.63
CA TYR A 109 -10.71 -7.05 -15.03
C TYR A 109 -11.57 -8.33 -14.99
N ARG A 110 -12.69 -8.36 -15.72
CA ARG A 110 -13.52 -9.56 -15.90
C ARG A 110 -12.69 -10.77 -16.36
N GLU A 111 -13.23 -11.97 -16.12
CA GLU A 111 -12.60 -13.26 -16.47
C GLU A 111 -11.30 -13.56 -15.70
N ARG A 112 -11.04 -12.82 -14.63
CA ARG A 112 -9.90 -13.03 -13.71
C ARG A 112 -10.38 -13.43 -12.32
N THR A 113 -11.35 -14.35 -12.25
CA THR A 113 -11.89 -14.88 -10.98
C THR A 113 -10.75 -15.30 -10.05
N ASP A 114 -10.91 -15.02 -8.76
CA ASP A 114 -9.95 -15.28 -7.67
C ASP A 114 -8.64 -14.48 -7.77
N ALA A 115 -8.49 -13.63 -8.79
CA ALA A 115 -7.34 -12.72 -8.83
C ALA A 115 -7.46 -11.66 -7.73
N VAL A 116 -6.34 -11.42 -7.07
CA VAL A 116 -6.17 -10.36 -6.09
C VAL A 116 -5.44 -9.19 -6.75
N LEU A 117 -6.09 -8.03 -6.77
CA LEU A 117 -5.58 -6.78 -7.32
C LEU A 117 -5.45 -5.75 -6.22
N ARG A 118 -4.56 -4.77 -6.39
CA ARG A 118 -4.32 -3.76 -5.36
C ARG A 118 -4.22 -2.38 -6.00
N PHE A 119 -4.91 -1.41 -5.43
CA PHE A 119 -5.03 -0.06 -5.98
C PHE A 119 -4.80 1.00 -4.92
N SER A 120 -4.15 2.09 -5.31
CA SER A 120 -4.18 3.32 -4.50
C SER A 120 -5.47 4.05 -4.80
N VAL A 121 -6.36 4.11 -3.81
CA VAL A 121 -7.73 4.63 -3.95
C VAL A 121 -7.90 5.81 -3.01
N THR A 122 -8.54 6.88 -3.49
CA THR A 122 -8.98 7.99 -2.65
C THR A 122 -10.48 7.90 -2.48
N GLY A 123 -10.95 7.76 -1.24
CA GLY A 123 -12.38 7.61 -0.95
C GLY A 123 -13.21 8.75 -1.53
N SER A 124 -14.38 8.41 -2.09
CA SER A 124 -15.30 9.33 -2.76
C SER A 124 -16.73 8.98 -2.39
N ASP A 125 -17.64 9.96 -2.42
CA ASP A 125 -19.09 9.77 -2.31
C ASP A 125 -19.80 9.84 -3.67
N TRP A 126 -19.04 9.81 -4.76
CA TRP A 126 -19.55 9.91 -6.11
C TRP A 126 -19.44 8.59 -6.87
N GLY A 127 -20.49 8.26 -7.62
CA GLY A 127 -20.59 7.05 -8.43
C GLY A 127 -21.82 6.23 -8.06
N SER A 128 -21.74 4.92 -8.29
CA SER A 128 -22.79 3.96 -7.97
C SER A 128 -22.20 2.76 -7.25
N VAL A 129 -22.98 2.17 -6.34
CA VAL A 129 -22.59 0.97 -5.61
C VAL A 129 -23.79 0.03 -5.56
N TRP A 130 -23.57 -1.23 -5.93
CA TRP A 130 -24.56 -2.30 -5.83
C TRP A 130 -24.02 -3.42 -4.95
N GLY A 131 -24.85 -3.88 -4.00
CA GLY A 131 -24.48 -4.90 -3.03
C GLY A 131 -23.77 -4.37 -1.78
N SER A 132 -23.40 -5.29 -0.90
CA SER A 132 -22.84 -5.00 0.41
C SER A 132 -21.91 -6.13 0.84
N GLY A 133 -20.66 -5.81 1.18
CA GLY A 133 -19.59 -6.78 1.40
C GLY A 133 -19.03 -7.39 0.10
N VAL A 134 -19.92 -7.92 -0.75
CA VAL A 134 -19.65 -8.29 -2.14
C VAL A 134 -20.41 -7.34 -3.05
N TYR A 135 -19.69 -6.73 -3.99
CA TYR A 135 -20.20 -5.67 -4.87
C TYR A 135 -20.14 -6.11 -6.32
N THR A 136 -21.07 -5.65 -7.16
CA THR A 136 -20.97 -5.86 -8.62
C THR A 136 -19.71 -5.19 -9.16
N ASP A 137 -19.09 -5.77 -10.18
CA ASP A 137 -17.83 -5.26 -10.74
C ASP A 137 -17.89 -3.87 -11.38
N ASP A 138 -19.07 -3.39 -11.73
CA ASP A 138 -19.33 -2.04 -12.21
C ASP A 138 -19.56 -1.01 -11.07
N SER A 139 -19.54 -1.44 -9.81
CA SER A 139 -19.57 -0.53 -8.66
C SER A 139 -18.30 0.30 -8.58
N THR A 140 -18.44 1.60 -8.31
CA THR A 140 -17.32 2.55 -8.21
C THR A 140 -16.43 2.22 -7.00
N LEU A 141 -15.18 1.84 -7.24
CA LEU A 141 -14.25 1.33 -6.22
C LEU A 141 -14.04 2.34 -5.08
N ALA A 142 -13.83 3.62 -5.39
CA ALA A 142 -13.67 4.66 -4.38
C ALA A 142 -14.88 4.79 -3.44
N MET A 143 -16.09 4.68 -3.98
CA MET A 143 -17.35 4.77 -3.21
C MET A 143 -17.61 3.47 -2.43
N VAL A 144 -17.27 2.31 -3.00
CA VAL A 144 -17.27 1.02 -2.29
C VAL A 144 -16.34 1.06 -1.08
N CYS A 145 -15.15 1.65 -1.21
CA CYS A 145 -14.22 1.75 -0.09
C CYS A 145 -14.75 2.62 1.05
N VAL A 146 -15.52 3.68 0.74
CA VAL A 146 -16.21 4.48 1.76
C VAL A 146 -17.37 3.70 2.36
N HIS A 147 -18.22 3.10 1.53
CA HIS A 147 -19.36 2.28 1.98
C HIS A 147 -18.91 1.16 2.94
N ALA A 148 -17.84 0.43 2.59
CA ALA A 148 -17.26 -0.64 3.41
C ALA A 148 -16.54 -0.13 4.67
N GLY A 149 -16.42 1.19 4.87
CA GLY A 149 -15.75 1.78 6.02
C GLY A 149 -14.23 1.68 5.98
N LEU A 150 -13.67 1.39 4.81
CA LEU A 150 -12.23 1.24 4.61
C LEU A 150 -11.54 2.60 4.44
N LEU A 151 -12.20 3.57 3.79
CA LEU A 151 -11.66 4.93 3.60
C LEU A 151 -12.70 5.98 4.01
N ARG A 152 -12.25 7.13 4.49
CA ARG A 152 -13.07 8.35 4.54
C ARG A 152 -13.07 9.05 3.18
N ILE A 153 -14.05 9.93 2.93
CA ILE A 153 -14.04 10.80 1.75
C ILE A 153 -12.76 11.66 1.76
N GLY A 154 -12.03 11.63 0.64
CA GLY A 154 -10.74 12.31 0.48
C GLY A 154 -9.54 11.60 1.12
N GLU A 155 -9.74 10.49 1.84
CA GLU A 155 -8.65 9.69 2.38
C GLU A 155 -8.09 8.77 1.30
N THR A 156 -6.78 8.84 1.06
CA THR A 156 -6.08 7.90 0.20
C THR A 156 -5.58 6.71 1.03
N GLY A 157 -5.86 5.50 0.57
CA GLY A 157 -5.32 4.28 1.17
C GLY A 157 -5.10 3.18 0.14
N LEU A 158 -4.40 2.13 0.58
CA LEU A 158 -4.13 0.97 -0.25
C LEU A 158 -5.23 -0.08 -0.07
N ILE A 159 -5.93 -0.38 -1.16
CA ILE A 159 -7.07 -1.28 -1.18
C ILE A 159 -6.68 -2.53 -1.95
N GLU A 160 -6.94 -3.68 -1.33
CA GLU A 160 -6.92 -4.98 -1.98
C GLU A 160 -8.32 -5.34 -2.44
N VAL A 161 -8.40 -5.83 -3.66
CA VAL A 161 -9.61 -6.24 -4.35
C VAL A 161 -9.48 -7.71 -4.68
N THR A 162 -10.40 -8.53 -4.20
CA THR A 162 -10.54 -9.92 -4.64
C THR A 162 -11.65 -9.98 -5.67
N LEU A 163 -11.33 -10.40 -6.90
CA LEU A 163 -12.32 -10.62 -7.96
C LEU A 163 -13.04 -11.94 -7.73
N LEU A 164 -14.35 -11.92 -7.84
CA LEU A 164 -15.23 -13.02 -7.46
C LEU A 164 -16.20 -13.34 -8.61
N PRO A 165 -16.75 -14.57 -8.65
CA PRO A 165 -17.91 -14.84 -9.49
C PRO A 165 -19.08 -13.90 -9.18
N GLY A 166 -19.96 -13.73 -10.15
CA GLY A 166 -21.25 -13.09 -9.98
C GLY A 166 -22.16 -13.79 -8.95
N LEU A 167 -23.12 -13.04 -8.40
CA LEU A 167 -24.18 -13.54 -7.55
C LEU A 167 -25.54 -13.42 -8.24
N GLU A 168 -26.51 -14.23 -7.81
CA GLU A 168 -27.90 -14.14 -8.31
C GLU A 168 -28.67 -12.96 -7.70
N GLU A 169 -28.22 -12.45 -6.56
CA GLU A 169 -28.80 -11.31 -5.86
C GLU A 169 -27.71 -10.59 -5.05
N TYR A 170 -27.82 -9.27 -4.99
CA TYR A 170 -26.99 -8.38 -4.20
C TYR A 170 -27.90 -7.56 -3.28
N GLU A 171 -27.71 -7.70 -1.97
CA GLU A 171 -28.44 -6.90 -0.99
C GLU A 171 -27.73 -5.56 -0.79
N GLY A 172 -28.43 -4.45 -1.04
CA GLY A 172 -27.94 -3.11 -0.77
C GLY A 172 -28.08 -2.73 0.71
N SER A 173 -27.31 -1.74 1.15
CA SER A 173 -27.36 -1.25 2.54
C SER A 173 -26.94 0.21 2.63
N THR A 174 -27.18 0.85 3.78
CA THR A 174 -26.57 2.16 4.08
C THR A 174 -25.50 1.99 5.14
N GLN A 175 -24.25 2.29 4.79
CA GLN A 175 -23.09 2.18 5.67
C GLN A 175 -22.16 3.37 5.45
N ASN A 176 -21.58 3.88 6.55
CA ASN A 176 -20.57 4.94 6.50
C ASN A 176 -20.98 6.19 5.69
N GLY A 177 -22.29 6.50 5.69
CA GLY A 177 -22.85 7.65 4.96
C GLY A 177 -23.10 7.41 3.46
N ILE A 178 -22.83 6.21 2.96
CA ILE A 178 -23.11 5.80 1.57
C ILE A 178 -24.25 4.79 1.56
N THR A 179 -25.17 4.92 0.61
CA THR A 179 -26.22 3.93 0.33
C THR A 179 -25.87 3.14 -0.92
N SER A 180 -25.64 1.84 -0.79
CA SER A 180 -25.60 0.91 -1.91
C SER A 180 -27.00 0.40 -2.25
N GLN A 181 -27.21 0.07 -3.52
CA GLN A 181 -28.48 -0.42 -4.05
C GLN A 181 -28.50 -1.94 -4.08
N SER A 182 -29.68 -2.53 -3.86
CA SER A 182 -29.89 -3.94 -4.16
C SER A 182 -29.92 -4.15 -5.68
N TYR A 183 -29.46 -5.31 -6.13
CA TYR A 183 -29.50 -5.68 -7.54
C TYR A 183 -29.76 -7.18 -7.71
N GLY A 184 -30.28 -7.57 -8.88
CA GLY A 184 -30.49 -8.97 -9.22
C GLY A 184 -29.22 -9.63 -9.73
N SER A 185 -29.41 -10.69 -10.52
CA SER A 185 -28.31 -11.49 -11.07
C SER A 185 -27.32 -10.66 -11.88
N TRP A 186 -26.04 -10.80 -11.56
CA TRP A 186 -24.93 -10.15 -12.25
C TRP A 186 -23.76 -11.10 -12.40
N GLN A 187 -22.91 -10.89 -13.42
CA GLN A 187 -21.94 -11.90 -13.84
C GLN A 187 -20.63 -11.88 -13.05
N TRP A 188 -20.27 -10.76 -12.45
CA TRP A 188 -18.95 -10.54 -11.86
C TRP A 188 -19.02 -9.68 -10.61
N SER A 189 -18.26 -10.05 -9.59
CA SER A 189 -18.25 -9.31 -8.33
C SER A 189 -16.84 -9.02 -7.86
N TYR A 190 -16.73 -8.20 -6.83
CA TYR A 190 -15.51 -8.08 -6.06
C TYR A 190 -15.78 -7.81 -4.59
N SER A 191 -14.77 -8.06 -3.76
CA SER A 191 -14.74 -7.63 -2.36
C SER A 191 -13.48 -6.81 -2.10
N VAL A 192 -13.50 -5.99 -1.05
CA VAL A 192 -12.41 -5.07 -0.72
C VAL A 192 -11.91 -5.26 0.70
N THR A 193 -10.60 -5.14 0.89
CA THR A 193 -9.96 -5.02 2.20
C THR A 193 -8.92 -3.90 2.17
N ARG A 194 -8.65 -3.29 3.32
CA ARG A 194 -7.62 -2.26 3.46
C ARG A 194 -6.37 -2.87 4.07
N ILE A 195 -5.20 -2.59 3.48
CA ILE A 195 -3.92 -3.16 3.94
C ILE A 195 -3.15 -2.19 4.85
N LEU A 196 -3.35 -0.87 4.71
CA LEU A 196 -2.71 0.19 5.51
C LEU A 196 -3.61 1.40 5.69
#